data_AF-A0A1L7WXT7-F1
#
_entry.id   AF-A0A1L7WXT7-F1
#
_cell.length_a   1.000
_cell.length_b   1.000
_cell.length_c   1.000
_cell.angle_alpha   90.00
_cell.angle_beta   90.00
_cell.angle_gamma   90.00
#
_symmetry.space_group_name_H-M   'P 1'
#
loop_
_entity.id
_entity.type
_entity.pdbx_description
1 polymer ?
#
loop_
_entity_poly.entity_id
_entity_poly.type
_entity_poly.pdbx_seq_one_letter_code
_entity_poly.pdbx_strand_id
1 'polypeptide(L)'
;MSAQKLAASASRQINAVVVSAGLMEKTHFNRTSHLLVHDPASSLRIGDIISISPGWRASKHVHHVVNSILAPFGDPIEARPKVPSEEERLAMREEKRAAKEERRRVAKEEKMLIRQGEVVEESQA
;
A
#
# COMPACT_ATOMS: atom_id res chain seq x y z
N MET A 1 -6.85 -16.45 -12.00
CA MET A 1 -6.04 -16.13 -13.20
C MET A 1 -4.70 -16.82 -13.04
N SER A 2 -4.29 -17.67 -13.99
CA SER A 2 -3.06 -18.48 -13.87
C SER A 2 -1.79 -17.65 -14.08
N ALA A 3 -0.71 -18.05 -13.41
CA ALA A 3 0.59 -17.36 -13.43
C ALA A 3 1.18 -17.17 -14.84
N GLN A 4 0.87 -18.07 -15.78
CA GLN A 4 1.33 -18.00 -17.17
C GLN A 4 0.74 -16.80 -17.95
N LYS A 5 -0.45 -16.31 -17.59
CA LYS A 5 -1.05 -15.12 -18.25
C LYS A 5 -0.43 -13.80 -17.79
N LEU A 6 0.14 -13.75 -16.59
CA LEU A 6 0.78 -12.56 -16.01
C LEU A 6 2.20 -12.32 -16.56
N ALA A 7 2.95 -13.39 -16.85
CA ALA A 7 4.27 -13.28 -17.48
C ALA A 7 4.19 -12.80 -18.94
N ALA A 8 3.15 -13.21 -19.69
CA ALA A 8 2.94 -12.82 -21.07
C ALA A 8 2.52 -11.35 -21.27
N SER A 9 1.98 -10.69 -20.24
CA SER A 9 1.63 -9.26 -20.32
C SER A 9 2.81 -8.33 -20.01
N ALA A 10 3.86 -8.84 -19.34
CA ALA A 10 5.00 -8.04 -18.88
C ALA A 10 6.10 -7.85 -19.94
N SER A 11 6.06 -8.56 -21.07
CA SER A 11 7.06 -8.52 -22.14
C SER A 11 6.56 -7.96 -23.48
N ARG A 12 5.36 -7.39 -23.54
CA ARG A 12 4.85 -6.78 -24.79
C ARG A 12 5.42 -5.38 -24.98
N GLN A 13 6.65 -5.31 -25.46
CA GLN A 13 7.17 -4.13 -26.14
C GLN A 13 6.78 -4.21 -27.62
N ILE A 14 6.19 -3.15 -28.16
CA ILE A 14 5.81 -3.08 -29.58
C ILE A 14 6.48 -1.85 -30.17
N ASN A 15 7.52 -2.07 -30.98
CA ASN A 15 8.18 -1.03 -31.76
C ASN A 15 7.59 -1.05 -33.18
N ALA A 16 7.21 0.11 -33.74
CA ALA A 16 6.54 0.19 -35.05
C ALA A 16 6.90 1.46 -35.83
N VAL A 17 6.63 1.44 -37.14
CA VAL A 17 6.83 2.56 -38.10
C VAL A 17 5.47 3.00 -38.66
N VAL A 18 5.29 4.31 -38.80
CA VAL A 18 4.02 4.94 -39.21
C VAL A 18 3.80 4.82 -40.71
N VAL A 19 2.65 4.25 -41.11
CA VAL A 19 2.30 3.95 -42.51
C VAL A 19 1.47 5.05 -43.18
N SER A 20 0.69 5.84 -42.42
CA SER A 20 0.03 7.05 -42.92
C SER A 20 -0.28 8.04 -41.78
N ALA A 21 -0.20 9.33 -42.08
CA ALA A 21 -0.50 10.42 -41.15
C ALA A 21 -1.48 11.41 -41.80
N GLY A 22 -2.51 11.84 -41.06
CA GLY A 22 -3.42 12.91 -41.48
C GLY A 22 -4.76 12.52 -42.10
N LEU A 23 -5.15 11.23 -42.15
CA LEU A 23 -6.41 10.78 -42.78
C LEU A 23 -7.53 10.37 -41.81
N MET A 24 -7.37 10.55 -40.50
CA MET A 24 -8.31 10.03 -39.50
C MET A 24 -8.36 10.94 -38.27
N GLU A 25 -9.50 11.55 -37.96
CA GLU A 25 -9.76 12.13 -36.63
C GLU A 25 -9.95 10.97 -35.62
N LYS A 26 -8.84 10.39 -35.16
CA LYS A 26 -8.84 9.46 -34.03
C LYS A 26 -8.97 10.28 -32.76
N THR A 27 -10.19 10.42 -32.25
CA THR A 27 -10.44 11.09 -30.97
C THR A 27 -9.96 10.21 -29.81
N HIS A 28 -8.67 10.29 -29.49
CA HIS A 28 -8.11 9.72 -28.26
C HIS A 28 -8.49 10.63 -27.09
N PHE A 29 -9.56 10.28 -26.37
CA PHE A 29 -9.93 10.99 -25.15
C PHE A 29 -9.10 10.48 -23.96
N ASN A 30 -8.51 11.40 -23.20
CA ASN A 30 -7.81 11.09 -21.96
C ASN A 30 -8.81 10.55 -20.93
N ARG A 31 -8.65 9.28 -20.55
CA ARG A 31 -9.41 8.71 -19.43
C ARG A 31 -8.72 9.09 -18.12
N THR A 32 -9.44 9.83 -17.28
CA THR A 32 -8.99 10.17 -15.92
C THR A 32 -9.67 9.25 -14.91
N SER A 33 -8.93 8.80 -13.90
CA SER A 33 -9.47 8.06 -12.76
C SER A 33 -8.90 8.60 -11.45
N HIS A 34 -9.73 8.61 -10.42
CA HIS A 34 -9.33 9.00 -9.07
C HIS A 34 -8.99 7.76 -8.25
N LEU A 35 -7.86 7.80 -7.53
CA LEU A 35 -7.38 6.70 -6.70
C LEU A 35 -7.14 7.20 -5.27
N LEU A 36 -7.41 6.34 -4.29
CA LEU A 36 -7.01 6.58 -2.91
C LEU A 36 -5.63 5.98 -2.67
N VAL A 37 -4.71 6.82 -2.17
CA VAL A 37 -3.30 6.50 -2.00
C VAL A 37 -2.92 6.66 -0.53
N HIS A 38 -2.15 5.71 -0.01
CA HIS A 38 -1.59 5.77 1.32
C HIS A 38 -0.26 6.55 1.31
N ASP A 39 -0.20 7.62 2.09
CA ASP A 39 1.02 8.36 2.40
C ASP A 39 1.43 8.06 3.87
N PRO A 40 2.50 7.29 4.10
CA PRO A 40 2.93 6.92 5.46
C PRO A 40 3.44 8.09 6.30
N ALA A 41 4.04 9.11 5.68
CA ALA A 41 4.73 10.21 6.36
C ALA A 41 3.97 11.54 6.30
N SER A 42 2.80 11.58 5.63
CA SER A 42 2.00 12.80 5.43
C SER A 42 2.82 13.94 4.79
N SER A 43 3.62 13.56 3.80
CA SER A 43 4.54 14.43 3.06
C SER A 43 3.87 15.18 1.91
N LEU A 44 2.73 14.71 1.42
CA LEU A 44 2.10 15.25 0.21
C LEU A 44 1.35 16.57 0.44
N ARG A 45 1.32 17.40 -0.60
CA ARG A 45 0.52 18.62 -0.73
C ARG A 45 -0.30 18.57 -2.02
N ILE A 46 -1.36 19.36 -2.07
CA ILE A 46 -2.20 19.45 -3.26
C ILE A 46 -1.38 20.07 -4.40
N GLY A 47 -1.36 19.41 -5.56
CA GLY A 47 -0.61 19.86 -6.74
C GLY A 47 0.71 19.11 -6.97
N ASP A 48 1.15 18.27 -6.02
CA ASP A 48 2.35 17.46 -6.20
C ASP A 48 2.15 16.39 -7.30
N ILE A 49 3.21 16.16 -8.07
CA ILE A 49 3.29 15.02 -9.00
C ILE A 49 4.04 13.89 -8.28
N ILE A 50 3.39 12.73 -8.16
CA ILE A 50 3.86 11.61 -7.35
C ILE A 50 3.97 10.30 -8.16
N SER A 51 4.85 9.41 -7.71
CA SER A 51 4.90 8.01 -8.15
C SER A 51 4.24 7.13 -7.10
N ILE A 52 3.38 6.23 -7.56
CA ILE A 52 2.61 5.31 -6.71
C ILE A 52 2.86 3.86 -7.11
N SER A 53 2.86 2.96 -6.12
CA SER A 53 2.86 1.51 -6.34
C SER A 53 1.50 0.92 -5.97
N PRO A 54 0.91 0.03 -6.80
CA PRO A 54 -0.24 -0.78 -6.42
C PRO A 54 0.16 -1.92 -5.47
N GLY A 55 -0.83 -2.60 -4.89
CA GLY A 55 -0.63 -3.81 -4.07
C GLY A 55 -0.52 -3.54 -2.56
N TRP A 56 -0.35 -2.28 -2.16
CA TRP A 56 -0.33 -1.91 -0.74
C TRP A 56 -1.75 -1.70 -0.20
N ARG A 57 -2.36 -2.77 0.33
CA ARG A 57 -3.67 -2.68 0.99
C ARG A 57 -3.53 -2.13 2.41
N ALA A 58 -3.72 -0.81 2.56
CA ALA A 58 -3.79 -0.12 3.85
C ALA A 58 -5.22 -0.13 4.44
N SER A 59 -6.25 -0.07 3.59
CA SER A 59 -7.66 -0.10 3.98
C SER A 59 -8.50 -0.81 2.91
N LYS A 60 -9.83 -0.83 3.07
CA LYS A 60 -10.76 -1.48 2.13
C LYS A 60 -10.63 -0.94 0.70
N HIS A 61 -10.48 0.38 0.55
CA HIS A 61 -10.42 1.09 -0.73
C HIS A 61 -9.04 1.69 -1.05
N VAL A 62 -8.07 1.58 -0.12
CA VAL A 62 -6.72 2.13 -0.27
C VAL A 62 -5.76 0.98 -0.62
N HIS A 63 -5.43 0.89 -1.90
CA HIS A 63 -4.63 -0.20 -2.51
C HIS A 63 -3.30 0.27 -3.08
N HIS A 64 -3.04 1.57 -3.04
CA HIS A 64 -1.85 2.20 -3.58
C HIS A 64 -1.09 2.88 -2.46
N VAL A 65 0.22 2.98 -2.60
CA VAL A 65 1.13 3.67 -1.68
C VAL A 65 2.04 4.62 -2.46
N VAL A 66 2.40 5.73 -1.83
CA VAL A 66 3.37 6.68 -2.38
C VAL A 66 4.78 6.08 -2.33
N ASN A 67 5.52 6.14 -3.44
CA ASN A 67 6.94 5.81 -3.47
C ASN A 67 7.81 7.06 -3.36
N SER A 68 7.54 8.07 -4.18
CA SER A 68 8.33 9.31 -4.23
C SER A 68 7.53 10.47 -4.79
N ILE A 69 7.95 11.69 -4.43
CA ILE A 69 7.48 12.94 -5.02
C ILE A 69 8.41 13.25 -6.19
N LEU A 70 7.86 13.37 -7.40
CA LEU A 70 8.63 13.67 -8.62
C LEU A 70 8.82 15.17 -8.79
N ALA A 71 7.74 15.93 -8.59
CA ALA A 71 7.76 17.37 -8.65
C ALA A 71 6.93 17.93 -7.49
N PRO A 72 7.56 18.54 -6.47
CA PRO A 72 6.84 19.18 -5.38
C PRO A 72 6.20 20.48 -5.87
N PHE A 73 5.00 20.76 -5.38
CA PHE A 73 4.29 22.02 -5.58
C PHE A 73 4.30 22.83 -4.28
N GLY A 74 4.74 24.09 -4.34
CA GLY A 74 4.88 24.93 -3.14
C GLY A 74 6.17 24.62 -2.38
N ASP A 75 6.05 24.09 -1.16
CA ASP A 75 7.21 23.86 -0.28
C ASP A 75 8.22 22.89 -0.92
N PRO A 76 9.53 23.16 -0.82
CA PRO A 76 10.55 22.25 -1.36
C PRO A 76 10.53 20.90 -0.63
N ILE A 77 11.05 19.86 -1.30
CA ILE A 77 11.04 18.48 -0.76
C ILE A 77 11.81 18.36 0.56
N GLU A 78 12.82 19.20 0.77
CA GLU A 78 13.65 19.24 1.97
C GLU A 78 12.90 19.70 3.23
N ALA A 79 11.88 20.55 3.05
CA ALA A 79 11.05 21.05 4.16
C ALA A 79 9.99 20.03 4.62
N ARG A 80 9.91 18.87 3.96
CA ARG A 80 8.84 17.88 4.16
C ARG A 80 9.38 16.60 4.79
N PRO A 81 8.54 15.84 5.51
CA PRO A 81 8.90 14.50 5.97
C PRO A 81 9.28 13.61 4.79
N LYS A 82 10.36 12.85 4.95
CA LYS A 82 10.82 11.92 3.91
C LYS A 82 9.82 10.76 3.76
N VAL A 83 9.49 10.42 2.52
CA VAL A 83 8.71 9.22 2.20
C VAL A 83 9.55 7.97 2.52
N PRO A 84 9.05 7.03 3.35
CA PRO A 84 9.80 5.83 3.70
C PRO A 84 10.03 4.91 2.51
N SER A 85 11.18 4.25 2.49
CA SER A 85 11.51 3.25 1.46
C SER A 85 10.56 2.05 1.53
N GLU A 86 10.54 1.20 0.50
CA GLU A 86 9.71 -0.01 0.53
C GLU A 86 10.10 -0.96 1.67
N GLU A 87 11.40 -1.12 1.91
CA GLU A 87 11.95 -1.95 2.98
C GLU A 87 11.55 -1.41 4.36
N GLU A 88 11.69 -0.10 4.58
CA GLU A 88 11.26 0.56 5.81
C GLU A 88 9.75 0.39 6.05
N ARG A 89 8.94 0.48 4.98
CA ARG A 89 7.50 0.24 5.06
C ARG A 89 7.15 -1.18 5.48
N LEU A 90 7.87 -2.18 4.96
CA LEU A 90 7.68 -3.57 5.35
C LEU A 90 8.08 -3.79 6.81
N ALA A 91 9.24 -3.27 7.23
CA ALA A 91 9.70 -3.34 8.62
C ALA A 91 8.67 -2.73 9.60
N MET A 92 8.18 -1.52 9.34
CA MET A 92 7.14 -0.89 10.16
C MET A 92 5.86 -1.74 10.26
N ARG A 93 5.53 -2.49 9.20
CA ARG A 93 4.34 -3.37 9.17
C ARG A 93 4.57 -4.64 9.97
N GLU A 94 5.78 -5.19 9.93
CA GLU A 94 6.21 -6.34 10.71
C GLU A 94 6.26 -6.01 12.20
N GLU A 95 6.82 -4.87 12.58
CA GLU A 95 6.81 -4.38 13.97
C GLU A 95 5.38 -4.22 14.50
N LYS A 96 4.50 -3.58 13.74
CA LYS A 96 3.08 -3.44 14.11
C LYS A 96 2.38 -4.79 14.24
N ARG A 97 2.76 -5.78 13.42
CA ARG A 97 2.23 -7.14 13.50
C ARG A 97 2.74 -7.84 14.74
N ALA A 98 4.05 -7.83 14.99
CA ALA A 98 4.67 -8.41 16.17
C ALA A 98 4.10 -7.82 17.46
N ALA A 99 3.97 -6.49 17.57
CA ALA A 99 3.37 -5.83 18.72
C ALA A 99 1.88 -6.19 18.92
N LYS A 100 1.16 -6.53 17.84
CA LYS A 100 -0.23 -7.01 17.93
C LYS A 100 -0.29 -8.46 18.38
N GLU A 101 0.63 -9.30 17.91
CA GLU A 101 0.74 -10.71 18.31
C GLU A 101 1.12 -10.84 19.78
N GLU A 102 2.06 -10.03 20.25
CA GLU A 102 2.46 -9.97 21.66
C GLU A 102 1.27 -9.61 22.56
N ARG A 103 0.55 -8.53 22.22
CA ARG A 103 -0.67 -8.12 22.93
C ARG A 103 -1.74 -9.22 22.95
N ARG A 104 -1.86 -9.99 21.86
CA ARG A 104 -2.80 -11.11 21.78
C ARG A 104 -2.35 -12.31 22.62
N ARG A 105 -1.04 -12.57 22.70
CA ARG A 105 -0.47 -13.66 23.51
C ARG A 105 -0.72 -13.40 24.99
N VAL A 106 -0.35 -12.22 25.49
CA VAL A 106 -0.57 -11.83 26.90
C VAL A 106 -2.06 -11.91 27.25
N ALA A 107 -2.94 -11.33 26.42
CA ALA A 107 -4.39 -11.39 26.66
C ALA A 107 -4.96 -12.82 26.59
N LYS A 108 -4.31 -13.75 25.91
CA LYS A 108 -4.70 -15.16 25.87
C LYS A 108 -4.21 -15.88 27.13
N GLU A 109 -2.98 -15.66 27.54
CA GLU A 109 -2.40 -16.23 28.76
C GLU A 109 -3.18 -15.79 30.00
N GLU A 110 -3.49 -14.50 30.12
CA GLU A 110 -4.32 -13.96 31.20
C GLU A 110 -5.70 -14.63 31.26
N LYS A 111 -6.38 -14.78 30.11
CA LYS A 111 -7.67 -15.47 30.05
C LYS A 111 -7.58 -16.95 30.43
N MET A 112 -6.49 -17.62 30.06
CA MET A 112 -6.29 -19.04 30.43
C MET A 112 -6.06 -19.18 31.93
N LEU A 113 -5.33 -18.25 32.54
CA LEU A 113 -5.09 -18.23 33.99
C LEU A 113 -6.38 -17.96 34.78
N ILE A 114 -7.19 -16.99 34.34
CA ILE A 114 -8.52 -16.71 34.93
C ILE A 114 -9.40 -17.96 34.86
N ARG A 115 -9.48 -18.60 33.69
CA ARG A 115 -10.28 -19.83 33.51
C ARG A 115 -9.79 -20.98 34.37
N GLN A 116 -8.48 -21.12 34.58
CA GLN A 116 -7.93 -22.15 35.47
C GLN A 116 -8.27 -21.85 36.94
N GLY A 117 -8.25 -20.58 37.35
CA GLY A 117 -8.70 -20.16 38.68
C GLY A 117 -10.17 -20.48 38.93
N GLU A 118 -11.06 -20.17 37.98
CA GLU A 118 -12.50 -20.47 38.06
C GLU A 118 -12.77 -21.98 38.21
N VAL A 119 -12.06 -22.83 37.47
CA VAL A 119 -12.19 -24.30 37.56
C VAL A 119 -11.72 -24.84 38.92
N VAL A 120 -10.72 -24.21 39.55
CA VAL A 120 -10.24 -24.61 40.89
C VAL A 120 -11.27 -24.24 41.96
N GLU A 121 -11.88 -23.07 41.90
CA GLU A 121 -12.94 -22.67 42.85
C GLU A 121 -14.19 -23.55 42.74
N GLU A 122 -14.64 -23.91 41.52
CA GLU A 122 -15.79 -24.81 41.32
C GLU A 122 -15.54 -26.23 41.86
N SER A 123 -14.28 -26.68 41.93
CA SER A 123 -13.92 -28.02 42.42
C SER A 123 -13.85 -28.14 43.95
N GLN A 124 -13.90 -27.01 44.67
CA GLN A 124 -13.79 -26.93 46.13
C GLN A 124 -15.12 -26.58 46.82
N ALA A 125 -16.16 -26.24 46.06
CA ALA A 125 -17.53 -26.03 46.52
C ALA A 125 -18.37 -27.32 46.43
#